data_AF-A0A1V5TQI8-F1
#
_entry.id   AF-A0A1V5TQI8-F1
#
_cell.length_a   1.000
_cell.length_b   1.000
_cell.length_c   1.000
_cell.angle_alpha   90.00
_cell.angle_beta   90.00
_cell.angle_gamma   90.00
#
_symmetry.space_group_name_H-M   'P 1'
#
loop_
_entity.id
_entity.type
_entity.pdbx_description
1 polymer ?
#
loop_
_entity_poly.entity_id
_entity_poly.type
_entity_poly.pdbx_seq_one_letter_code
_entity_poly.pdbx_strand_id
1 'polypeptide(L)'
;MKIKEIILGIAIAIIFLMFCVFGTKLIYDEPKYEDYCDYQEFSETDYINESYYTQVYRECSDKYNEANKDYSKKMFIISLIFGILVIVGCTIFISTNSISGGLMFGSLMFIIYGTSRYWNYMDDLVRFIILSIALVVLIYVSYWTSKKMKDGNKRTSKSEKKNKLNQ
;
A
#
# COMPACT_ATOMS: atom_id res chain seq x y z
N MET A 1 25.75 -2.96 13.64
CA MET A 1 24.76 -4.05 13.70
C MET A 1 25.41 -5.33 13.24
N LYS A 2 25.02 -6.49 13.78
CA LYS A 2 25.59 -7.77 13.35
C LYS A 2 25.00 -8.14 11.98
N ILE A 3 25.80 -8.67 11.05
CA ILE A 3 25.36 -9.02 9.68
C ILE A 3 24.07 -9.87 9.67
N LYS A 4 23.94 -10.80 10.62
CA LYS A 4 22.77 -11.67 10.81
C LYS A 4 21.46 -10.93 11.10
N GLU A 5 21.52 -9.80 11.81
CA GLU A 5 20.35 -8.99 12.15
C GLU A 5 19.83 -8.23 10.93
N ILE A 6 20.75 -7.79 10.07
CA ILE A 6 20.43 -7.12 8.80
C ILE A 6 19.81 -8.13 7.82
N ILE A 7 20.42 -9.30 7.67
CA ILE A 7 19.91 -10.37 6.80
C ILE A 7 18.48 -10.77 7.21
N LEU A 8 18.23 -10.92 8.52
CA LEU A 8 16.90 -11.25 9.04
C LEU A 8 15.88 -10.14 8.71
N GLY A 9 16.25 -8.87 8.89
CA GLY A 9 15.38 -7.73 8.57
C GLY A 9 15.01 -7.66 7.08
N ILE A 10 15.98 -7.88 6.18
CA ILE A 10 15.74 -7.88 4.73
C ILE A 10 14.83 -9.05 4.33
N ALA A 11 15.08 -10.26 4.86
CA ALA A 11 14.24 -11.42 4.59
C ALA A 11 12.79 -11.17 5.00
N ILE A 12 12.57 -10.60 6.19
CA ILE A 12 11.23 -10.21 6.66
C ILE A 12 10.60 -9.18 5.73
N ALA A 13 11.33 -8.16 5.31
CA ALA A 13 10.82 -7.12 4.42
C ALA A 13 10.33 -7.69 3.08
N ILE A 14 11.11 -8.60 2.47
CA ILE A 14 10.77 -9.23 1.19
C ILE A 14 9.55 -10.14 1.34
N ILE A 15 9.54 -11.00 2.36
CA ILE A 15 8.41 -11.91 2.59
C ILE A 15 7.14 -11.13 2.91
N PHE A 16 7.23 -10.10 3.74
CA PHE A 16 6.09 -9.22 4.07
C PHE A 16 5.56 -8.50 2.84
N LEU A 17 6.43 -7.99 1.97
CA LEU A 17 6.02 -7.39 0.69
C LEU A 17 5.25 -8.39 -0.15
N MET A 18 5.79 -9.60 -0.37
CA MET A 18 5.12 -10.64 -1.14
C MET A 18 3.77 -11.01 -0.52
N PHE A 19 3.74 -11.22 0.80
CA PHE A 19 2.50 -11.52 1.52
C PHE A 19 1.42 -10.46 1.30
N CYS A 20 1.76 -9.17 1.40
CA CYS A 20 0.80 -8.09 1.16
C CYS A 20 0.35 -8.05 -0.31
N VAL A 21 1.28 -8.18 -1.26
CA VAL A 21 0.96 -8.13 -2.71
C VAL A 21 0.05 -9.29 -3.14
N PHE A 22 0.28 -10.50 -2.63
CA PHE A 22 -0.61 -11.62 -2.91
C PHE A 22 -1.88 -11.55 -2.08
N GLY A 23 -1.81 -11.06 -0.85
CA GLY A 23 -2.96 -10.90 0.03
C GLY A 23 -3.99 -9.93 -0.54
N THR A 24 -3.58 -8.85 -1.20
CA THR A 24 -4.52 -7.92 -1.83
C THR A 24 -5.34 -8.58 -2.94
N LYS A 25 -4.76 -9.52 -3.69
CA LYS A 25 -5.48 -10.29 -4.73
C LYS A 25 -6.56 -11.20 -4.18
N LEU A 26 -6.51 -11.56 -2.90
CA LEU A 26 -7.53 -12.39 -2.26
C LEU A 26 -8.75 -11.57 -1.79
N ILE A 27 -8.60 -10.25 -1.67
CA ILE A 27 -9.65 -9.36 -1.15
C ILE A 27 -10.45 -8.74 -2.29
N TYR A 28 -9.79 -8.39 -3.40
CA TYR A 28 -10.41 -7.76 -4.56
C TYR A 28 -9.90 -8.40 -5.85
N ASP A 29 -10.83 -8.88 -6.68
CA ASP A 29 -10.54 -9.42 -8.00
C ASP A 29 -10.26 -8.30 -9.00
N GLU A 30 -9.16 -8.42 -9.74
CA GLU A 30 -8.81 -7.50 -10.82
C GLU A 30 -9.78 -7.70 -11.99
N PRO A 31 -10.41 -6.62 -12.53
CA PRO A 31 -11.31 -6.76 -13.66
C PRO A 31 -10.54 -7.31 -14.86
N LYS A 32 -11.03 -8.38 -15.48
CA LYS A 32 -10.41 -8.96 -16.67
C LYS A 32 -11.04 -8.35 -17.91
N TYR A 33 -10.21 -8.04 -18.90
CA TYR A 33 -10.69 -7.47 -20.16
C TYR A 33 -11.73 -8.36 -20.85
N GLU A 34 -11.53 -9.68 -20.79
CA GLU A 34 -12.41 -10.70 -21.37
C GLU A 34 -13.82 -10.69 -20.76
N ASP A 35 -13.98 -10.25 -19.51
CA ASP A 35 -15.31 -10.19 -18.85
C ASP A 35 -16.17 -9.03 -19.40
N TYR A 36 -15.55 -8.07 -20.07
CA TYR A 36 -16.23 -6.91 -20.68
C TYR A 36 -16.31 -7.05 -22.19
N CYS A 37 -15.24 -7.58 -22.81
CA CYS A 37 -15.07 -7.71 -24.25
C CYS A 37 -15.03 -9.19 -24.61
N ASP A 38 -16.20 -9.79 -24.77
CA ASP A 38 -16.28 -11.15 -25.31
C ASP A 38 -16.25 -11.09 -26.85
N TYR A 39 -15.09 -11.44 -27.41
CA TYR A 39 -14.92 -11.52 -28.86
C TYR A 39 -15.62 -12.76 -29.45
N GLN A 40 -16.00 -13.74 -28.64
CA GLN A 40 -16.66 -14.98 -29.09
C GLN A 40 -18.14 -14.75 -29.43
N GLU A 41 -18.74 -13.65 -28.97
CA GLU A 41 -20.14 -13.31 -29.22
C GLU A 41 -20.37 -12.59 -30.56
N PHE A 42 -19.30 -12.19 -31.26
CA PHE A 42 -19.39 -11.54 -32.57
C PHE A 42 -19.70 -12.56 -33.69
N SER A 43 -20.80 -12.33 -34.42
CA SER A 43 -21.14 -13.13 -35.60
C SER A 43 -20.28 -12.73 -36.81
N GLU A 44 -20.08 -13.64 -37.79
CA GLU A 44 -19.41 -13.31 -39.07
C GLU A 44 -20.05 -12.10 -39.77
N THR A 45 -21.35 -11.87 -39.55
CA THR A 45 -22.12 -10.73 -40.07
C THR A 45 -21.79 -9.38 -39.44
N ASP A 46 -21.21 -9.33 -38.22
CA ASP A 46 -20.88 -8.08 -37.52
C ASP A 46 -19.58 -7.42 -38.04
N TYR A 47 -18.71 -8.19 -38.70
CA TYR A 47 -17.49 -7.67 -39.34
C TYR A 47 -17.76 -6.84 -40.60
N ILE A 48 -18.95 -6.97 -41.19
CA ILE A 48 -19.33 -6.30 -42.44
C ILE A 48 -19.67 -4.83 -42.19
N ASN A 49 -19.97 -4.46 -40.94
CA ASN A 49 -20.36 -3.11 -40.56
C ASN A 49 -19.31 -2.50 -39.61
N GLU A 50 -18.23 -1.97 -40.19
CA GLU A 50 -17.08 -1.36 -39.49
C GLU A 50 -17.49 -0.34 -38.40
N SER A 51 -18.58 0.41 -38.67
CA SER A 51 -19.15 1.37 -37.73
C SER A 51 -19.73 0.71 -36.47
N TYR A 52 -20.40 -0.44 -36.60
CA TYR A 52 -21.01 -1.15 -35.47
C TYR A 52 -19.93 -1.81 -34.61
N TYR A 53 -18.97 -2.51 -35.23
CA TYR A 53 -17.84 -3.13 -34.53
C TYR A 53 -17.04 -2.11 -33.70
N THR A 54 -16.73 -0.95 -34.31
CA THR A 54 -16.01 0.14 -33.62
C THR A 54 -16.79 0.67 -32.42
N GLN A 55 -18.12 0.74 -32.51
CA GLN A 55 -18.97 1.22 -31.42
C GLN A 55 -19.00 0.23 -30.25
N VAL A 56 -19.21 -1.06 -30.54
CA VAL A 56 -19.23 -2.12 -29.50
C VAL A 56 -17.87 -2.23 -28.81
N TYR A 57 -16.77 -2.16 -29.57
CA TYR A 57 -15.42 -2.15 -29.02
C TYR A 57 -15.17 -0.97 -28.08
N ARG A 58 -15.57 0.25 -28.49
CA ARG A 58 -15.46 1.44 -27.63
C ARG A 58 -16.27 1.30 -26.36
N GLU A 59 -17.54 0.89 -26.47
CA GLU A 59 -18.41 0.75 -25.31
C GLU A 59 -17.88 -0.28 -24.31
N CYS A 60 -17.43 -1.43 -24.79
CA CYS A 60 -16.78 -2.41 -23.92
C CYS A 60 -15.51 -1.81 -23.29
N SER A 61 -14.62 -1.24 -24.09
CA SER A 61 -13.35 -0.70 -23.59
C SER A 61 -13.59 0.38 -22.53
N ASP A 62 -14.60 1.21 -22.70
CA ASP A 62 -15.01 2.23 -21.74
C ASP A 62 -15.51 1.61 -20.44
N LYS A 63 -16.37 0.57 -20.50
CA LYS A 63 -16.83 -0.18 -19.31
C LYS A 63 -15.66 -0.84 -18.57
N TYR A 64 -14.73 -1.45 -19.28
CA TYR A 64 -13.51 -2.03 -18.70
C TYR A 64 -12.65 -0.95 -18.04
N ASN A 65 -12.40 0.16 -18.73
CA ASN A 65 -11.60 1.27 -18.22
C ASN A 65 -12.22 1.89 -16.97
N GLU A 66 -13.55 2.03 -16.94
CA GLU A 66 -14.30 2.52 -15.78
C GLU A 66 -14.18 1.58 -14.58
N ALA A 67 -14.42 0.28 -14.79
CA ALA A 67 -14.26 -0.72 -13.74
C ALA A 67 -12.83 -0.79 -13.20
N ASN A 68 -11.84 -0.72 -14.10
CA ASN A 68 -10.44 -0.76 -13.73
C ASN A 68 -10.00 0.52 -12.99
N LYS A 69 -10.59 1.67 -13.31
CA LYS A 69 -10.37 2.94 -12.59
C LYS A 69 -10.91 2.88 -11.16
N ASP A 70 -12.13 2.36 -10.97
CA ASP A 70 -12.72 2.20 -9.64
C ASP A 70 -11.95 1.19 -8.78
N TYR A 71 -11.63 0.03 -9.36
CA TYR A 71 -10.78 -0.99 -8.74
C TYR A 71 -9.42 -0.41 -8.30
N SER A 72 -8.71 0.26 -9.22
CA SER A 72 -7.39 0.84 -8.95
C SER A 72 -7.43 1.86 -7.82
N LYS A 73 -8.44 2.73 -7.80
CA LYS A 73 -8.62 3.73 -6.74
C LYS A 73 -8.83 3.07 -5.37
N LYS A 74 -9.74 2.09 -5.29
CA LYS A 74 -10.03 1.38 -4.04
C LYS A 74 -8.81 0.62 -3.53
N MET A 75 -8.13 -0.10 -4.41
CA MET A 75 -6.96 -0.90 -4.06
C MET A 75 -5.79 -0.03 -3.56
N PHE A 76 -5.56 1.11 -4.21
CA PHE A 76 -4.54 2.05 -3.75
C PHE A 76 -4.85 2.61 -2.35
N ILE A 77 -6.10 2.98 -2.08
CA ILE A 77 -6.52 3.47 -0.75
C ILE A 77 -6.35 2.39 0.32
N ILE A 78 -6.75 1.14 0.03
CA ILE A 78 -6.63 0.02 0.96
C ILE A 78 -5.15 -0.28 1.28
N SER A 79 -4.30 -0.37 0.25
CA SER A 79 -2.87 -0.63 0.44
C SER A 79 -2.16 0.49 1.22
N LEU A 80 -2.55 1.76 0.98
CA LEU A 80 -2.04 2.91 1.72
C LEU A 80 -2.42 2.86 3.21
N ILE A 81 -3.72 2.66 3.51
CA ILE A 81 -4.21 2.58 4.89
C ILE A 81 -3.57 1.41 5.61
N PHE A 82 -3.51 0.23 4.96
CA PHE A 82 -2.92 -0.96 5.53
C PHE A 82 -1.43 -0.75 5.84
N GLY A 83 -0.66 -0.18 4.91
CA GLY A 83 0.75 0.14 5.13
C GLY A 83 0.96 1.10 6.33
N ILE A 84 0.14 2.15 6.44
CA ILE A 84 0.19 3.08 7.57
C ILE A 84 -0.14 2.37 8.89
N LEU A 85 -1.16 1.51 8.90
CA LEU A 85 -1.54 0.72 10.08
C LEU A 85 -0.41 -0.21 10.52
N VAL A 86 0.29 -0.86 9.58
CA VAL A 86 1.45 -1.70 9.89
C VAL A 86 2.58 -0.87 10.49
N ILE A 87 2.89 0.31 9.94
CA ILE A 87 3.94 1.20 10.49
C ILE A 87 3.60 1.61 11.92
N VAL A 88 2.37 2.04 12.18
CA VAL A 88 1.91 2.46 13.52
C VAL A 88 1.93 1.27 14.48
N GLY A 89 1.40 0.12 14.07
CA GLY A 89 1.36 -1.10 14.87
C GLY A 89 2.76 -1.59 15.27
N CYS A 90 3.68 -1.65 14.29
CA CYS A 90 5.07 -2.05 14.55
C CYS A 90 5.76 -1.12 15.55
N THR A 91 5.54 0.19 15.42
CA THR A 91 6.13 1.21 16.30
C THR A 91 5.64 1.10 17.75
N ILE A 92 4.41 0.63 17.97
CA ILE A 92 3.81 0.53 19.31
C ILE A 92 4.16 -0.82 19.97
N PHE A 93 4.08 -1.92 19.23
CA PHE A 93 4.09 -3.27 19.79
C PHE A 93 5.45 -3.98 19.71
N ILE A 94 6.31 -3.65 18.74
CA ILE A 94 7.53 -4.43 18.47
C ILE A 94 8.76 -3.68 19.02
N SER A 95 9.29 -4.15 20.16
CA SER A 95 10.48 -3.57 20.80
C SER A 95 11.82 -4.08 20.23
N THR A 96 11.82 -5.06 19.33
CA THR A 96 13.06 -5.66 18.80
C THR A 96 13.59 -4.88 17.59
N ASN A 97 14.90 -4.61 17.58
CA ASN A 97 15.55 -3.74 16.59
C ASN A 97 15.49 -4.25 15.13
N SER A 98 15.52 -5.57 14.89
CA SER A 98 15.60 -6.12 13.52
C SER A 98 14.23 -6.33 12.86
N ILE A 99 13.25 -6.82 13.62
CA ILE A 99 11.91 -7.16 13.09
C ILE A 99 11.14 -5.88 12.73
N SER A 100 11.22 -4.86 13.59
CA SER A 100 10.58 -3.57 13.34
C SER A 100 11.16 -2.87 12.09
N GLY A 101 12.49 -2.87 11.94
CA GLY A 101 13.16 -2.31 10.76
C GLY A 101 12.77 -3.00 9.46
N GLY A 102 12.70 -4.33 9.46
CA GLY A 102 12.26 -5.10 8.29
C GLY A 102 10.81 -4.83 7.89
N LEU A 103 9.88 -4.81 8.85
CA LEU A 103 8.47 -4.52 8.58
C LEU A 103 8.24 -3.07 8.14
N MET A 104 8.95 -2.10 8.72
CA MET A 104 8.89 -0.70 8.26
C MET A 104 9.37 -0.56 6.81
N PHE A 105 10.51 -1.16 6.46
CA PHE A 105 11.03 -1.12 5.10
C PHE A 105 10.13 -1.88 4.12
N GLY A 106 9.62 -3.05 4.50
CA GLY A 106 8.68 -3.83 3.71
C GLY A 106 7.37 -3.08 3.45
N SER A 107 6.84 -2.38 4.46
CA SER A 107 5.64 -1.55 4.30
C SER A 107 5.87 -0.36 3.38
N LEU A 108 7.04 0.28 3.44
CA LEU A 108 7.39 1.34 2.50
C LEU A 108 7.44 0.80 1.06
N MET A 109 8.11 -0.34 0.86
CA MET A 109 8.16 -1.01 -0.45
C MET A 109 6.78 -1.41 -0.95
N PHE A 110 5.88 -1.86 -0.07
CA PHE A 110 4.51 -2.21 -0.44
C PHE A 110 3.70 -1.01 -0.93
N ILE A 111 3.83 0.15 -0.26
CA ILE A 111 3.20 1.40 -0.71
C ILE A 111 3.76 1.83 -2.07
N ILE A 112 5.08 1.73 -2.26
CA ILE A 112 5.73 2.04 -3.54
C ILE A 112 5.22 1.10 -4.65
N TYR A 113 5.14 -0.21 -4.37
CA TYR A 113 4.61 -1.18 -5.32
C TYR A 113 3.16 -0.86 -5.72
N GLY A 114 2.30 -0.58 -4.74
CA GLY A 114 0.91 -0.19 -5.00
C GLY A 114 0.83 1.10 -5.83
N THR A 115 1.69 2.07 -5.53
CA THR A 115 1.81 3.31 -6.33
C THR A 115 2.15 2.97 -7.78
N SER A 116 3.25 2.24 -8.02
CA SER A 116 3.71 1.90 -9.38
C SER A 116 2.69 1.11 -10.20
N ARG A 117 1.95 0.19 -9.56
CA ARG A 117 0.97 -0.66 -10.26
C ARG A 117 -0.28 0.12 -10.68
N TYR A 118 -0.80 0.97 -9.81
CA TYR A 118 -2.09 1.62 -10.00
C TYR A 118 -2.00 3.07 -10.51
N TRP A 119 -0.79 3.64 -10.57
CA TRP A 119 -0.56 5.03 -10.98
C TRP A 119 -1.26 5.35 -12.31
N ASN A 120 -0.98 4.58 -13.37
CA ASN A 120 -1.37 4.91 -14.75
C ASN A 120 -2.88 5.08 -14.97
N TYR A 121 -3.72 4.43 -14.16
CA TYR A 121 -5.17 4.45 -14.33
C TYR A 121 -5.89 5.55 -13.54
N MET A 122 -5.18 6.28 -12.68
CA MET A 122 -5.76 7.36 -11.86
C MET A 122 -5.61 8.74 -12.51
N ASP A 123 -6.61 9.59 -12.32
CA ASP A 123 -6.57 11.00 -12.72
C ASP A 123 -5.53 11.78 -11.90
N ASP A 124 -4.88 12.78 -12.51
CA ASP A 124 -3.83 13.56 -11.87
C ASP A 124 -4.30 14.29 -10.60
N LEU A 125 -5.55 14.76 -10.57
CA LEU A 125 -6.12 15.43 -9.40
C LEU A 125 -6.24 14.45 -8.23
N VAL A 126 -6.65 13.21 -8.49
CA VAL A 126 -6.81 12.20 -7.45
C VAL A 126 -5.44 11.77 -6.90
N ARG A 127 -4.44 11.59 -7.78
CA ARG A 127 -3.06 11.29 -7.38
C ARG A 127 -2.52 12.37 -6.43
N PHE A 128 -2.72 13.65 -6.76
CA PHE A 128 -2.27 14.78 -5.94
C PHE A 128 -2.93 14.81 -4.55
N ILE A 129 -4.26 14.63 -4.48
CA ILE A 129 -4.98 14.63 -3.21
C ILE A 129 -4.51 13.49 -2.31
N ILE A 130 -4.37 12.27 -2.85
CA ILE A 130 -3.99 11.12 -2.03
C ILE A 130 -2.55 11.24 -1.53
N LEU A 131 -1.62 11.70 -2.37
CA LEU A 131 -0.24 11.95 -1.93
C LEU A 131 -0.18 13.03 -0.85
N SER A 132 -0.98 14.08 -0.97
CA SER A 132 -1.08 15.13 0.05
C SER A 132 -1.57 14.57 1.39
N ILE A 133 -2.64 13.75 1.37
CA ILE A 133 -3.17 13.09 2.57
C ILE A 133 -2.13 12.13 3.17
N ALA A 134 -1.51 11.30 2.34
CA ALA A 134 -0.48 10.34 2.77
C ALA A 134 0.69 11.05 3.45
N LEU A 135 1.16 12.15 2.88
CA LEU A 135 2.24 12.96 3.43
C LEU A 135 1.87 13.55 4.80
N VAL A 136 0.67 14.15 4.91
CA VAL A 136 0.18 14.72 6.18
C VAL A 136 0.09 13.63 7.26
N VAL A 137 -0.42 12.44 6.92
CA VAL A 137 -0.52 11.31 7.86
C VAL A 137 0.87 10.83 8.29
N LEU A 138 1.83 10.70 7.37
CA LEU A 138 3.20 10.31 7.70
C LEU A 138 3.89 11.32 8.62
N ILE A 139 3.73 12.62 8.36
CA ILE A 139 4.27 13.69 9.22
C ILE A 139 3.63 13.63 10.61
N TYR A 140 2.30 13.46 10.68
CA TYR A 140 1.58 13.35 11.94
C TYR A 140 2.03 12.13 12.77
N VAL A 141 2.12 10.95 12.16
CA VAL A 141 2.59 9.72 12.81
C VAL A 141 4.03 9.86 13.29
N SER A 142 4.90 10.48 12.47
CA SER A 142 6.29 10.75 12.83
C SER A 142 6.41 11.67 14.05
N TYR A 143 5.64 12.78 14.07
CA TYR A 143 5.60 13.69 15.22
C TYR A 143 5.06 13.02 16.49
N TRP A 144 3.96 12.28 16.38
CA TRP A 144 3.36 11.54 17.50
C TRP A 144 4.31 10.51 18.10
N THR A 145 4.95 9.73 17.24
CA THR A 145 5.96 8.73 17.65
C THR A 145 7.13 9.40 18.36
N SER A 146 7.63 10.50 17.80
CA SER A 146 8.73 11.28 18.37
C SER A 146 8.39 11.83 19.76
N LYS A 147 7.17 12.32 19.96
CA LYS A 147 6.68 12.78 21.26
C LYS A 147 6.61 11.63 22.26
N LYS A 148 6.06 10.48 21.87
CA LYS A 148 5.96 9.29 22.72
C LYS A 148 7.34 8.78 23.17
N MET A 149 8.34 8.79 22.29
CA MET A 149 9.72 8.43 22.65
C MET A 149 10.36 9.43 23.62
N LYS A 150 10.14 10.75 23.42
CA LYS A 150 10.62 11.79 24.36
C LYS A 150 10.01 11.63 25.75
N ASP A 151 8.72 11.30 25.84
CA ASP A 151 8.02 11.12 27.12
C ASP A 151 8.42 9.82 27.81
N GLY A 152 8.68 8.74 27.06
CA GLY A 152 9.24 7.48 27.58
C GLY A 152 10.65 7.65 28.14
N ASN A 153 11.54 8.33 27.41
CA ASN A 153 12.92 8.59 27.83
C ASN A 153 13.01 9.51 29.08
N LYS A 154 12.07 10.45 29.23
CA LYS A 154 11.98 11.29 30.45
C LYS A 154 11.60 10.48 31.70
N ARG A 155 10.75 9.45 31.57
CA ARG A 155 10.33 8.59 32.70
C ARG A 155 11.46 7.64 33.13
N THR A 156 12.19 7.05 32.18
CA THR A 156 13.36 6.20 32.47
C THR A 156 14.50 7.00 33.14
N SER A 157 14.81 8.19 32.62
CA SER A 157 15.81 9.09 33.24
C SER A 157 15.44 9.52 34.66
N LYS A 158 14.15 9.77 34.94
CA LYS A 158 13.66 10.14 36.27
C LYS A 158 13.68 8.96 37.25
N SER A 159 13.43 7.75 36.76
CA SER A 159 13.55 6.49 37.52
C SER A 159 15.01 6.20 37.92
N GLU A 160 15.96 6.34 36.99
CA GLU A 160 17.38 6.14 37.27
C GLU A 160 17.94 7.15 38.28
N LYS A 161 17.57 8.44 38.16
CA LYS A 161 17.95 9.45 39.16
C LYS A 161 17.39 9.13 40.55
N LYS A 162 16.16 8.63 40.64
CA LYS A 162 15.54 8.29 41.94
C LYS A 162 16.21 7.09 42.60
N ASN A 163 16.63 6.08 41.83
CA ASN A 163 17.39 4.93 42.36
C ASN A 163 18.80 5.32 42.86
N LYS A 164 19.47 6.29 42.22
CA LYS A 164 20.78 6.79 42.68
C LYS A 164 20.74 7.65 43.94
N LEU A 165 19.56 8.14 44.34
CA LEU A 165 19.35 8.97 45.54
C LEU A 165 18.95 8.14 46.77
N ASN A 166 18.63 6.86 46.59
CA ASN A 166 18.20 5.93 47.64
C ASN A 166 19.28 4.85 47.94
N GLN A 167 20.50 5.00 47.41
CA GLN A 167 21.71 4.27 47.78
C GLN A 167 22.69 5.24 48.45
#